data_AF-B7FM64-F1
#
_entry.id   AF-B7FM64-F1
#
_cell.length_a   1.000
_cell.length_b   1.000
_cell.length_c   1.000
_cell.angle_alpha   90.00
_cell.angle_beta   90.00
_cell.angle_gamma   90.00
#
_symmetry.space_group_name_H-M   'P 1'
#
loop_
_entity.id
_entity.type
_entity.pdbx_description
1 polymer ?
#
loop_
_entity_poly.entity_id
_entity_poly.type
_entity_poly.pdbx_seq_one_letter_code
_entity_poly.pdbx_strand_id
1 'polypeptide(L)'
;MGLGSIINLNVVILVLYVCWSKQALGVTEQEEDRVYGLPGQPPVNFKQYAGYINVNETHGRALFYWFFESVDQPQTKPLLLWLNGGPGCSSIGYGEAEELGPFFPQNSSQPKLKLNPYSWNKTANLLFLESPAGVGFSYTNTTSDISELGDTITAKDSHTFLINWFKRFPQFKSHDFYIAGESYAGHYVPQLSELILDNNHNSSEEDYINFKGIMIGNALLDDETDQKGMIEYAWDHAVISDGLYHNITTICNFSHPIQNQTDECNTELNKYFDVYKIIDMYSLYAPMWFSNISNVRSHSFSKLVLVSFINLELKN
;
A
#
# COMPACT_ATOMS: atom_id res chain seq x y z
N MET A 1 -9.43 -23.44 53.96
CA MET A 1 -9.41 -22.21 53.14
C MET A 1 -9.73 -22.62 51.72
N GLY A 2 -10.95 -22.37 51.25
CA GLY A 2 -11.37 -22.73 49.91
C GLY A 2 -12.47 -21.79 49.48
N LEU A 3 -12.10 -20.60 49.00
CA LEU A 3 -13.03 -19.76 48.26
C LEU A 3 -13.08 -20.29 46.83
N GLY A 4 -14.05 -21.16 46.55
CA GLY A 4 -14.47 -21.44 45.19
C GLY A 4 -15.24 -20.25 44.65
N SER A 5 -14.70 -19.58 43.63
CA SER A 5 -15.39 -18.51 42.91
C SER A 5 -16.66 -19.06 42.27
N ILE A 6 -17.83 -18.70 42.82
CA ILE A 6 -19.12 -18.91 42.16
C ILE A 6 -19.22 -17.84 41.06
N ILE A 7 -18.82 -18.19 39.84
CA ILE A 7 -19.09 -17.35 38.67
C ILE A 7 -20.61 -17.35 38.49
N ASN A 8 -21.24 -16.18 38.62
CA ASN A 8 -22.68 -16.00 38.52
C ASN A 8 -23.14 -16.33 37.09
N LEU A 9 -24.03 -17.30 36.93
CA LEU A 9 -24.55 -17.76 35.63
C LEU A 9 -25.11 -16.61 34.78
N ASN A 10 -25.69 -15.57 35.41
CA ASN A 10 -26.19 -14.39 34.71
C ASN A 10 -25.06 -13.56 34.07
N VAL A 11 -23.88 -13.52 34.69
CA VAL A 11 -22.69 -12.83 34.15
C VAL A 11 -22.17 -13.59 32.93
N VAL A 12 -22.14 -14.93 32.99
CA VAL A 12 -21.74 -15.76 31.84
C VAL A 12 -22.70 -15.58 30.66
N ILE A 13 -24.01 -15.61 30.92
CA ILE A 13 -25.03 -15.42 29.88
C ILE A 13 -24.92 -14.02 29.26
N LEU A 14 -24.72 -12.97 30.07
CA LEU A 14 -24.56 -11.61 29.59
C LEU A 14 -23.31 -11.47 28.72
N VAL A 15 -22.17 -12.04 29.14
CA VAL A 15 -20.92 -12.02 28.37
C VAL A 15 -21.10 -12.76 27.04
N LEU A 16 -21.70 -13.96 27.05
CA LEU A 16 -21.98 -14.71 25.83
C LEU A 16 -22.92 -13.95 24.88
N TYR A 17 -23.95 -13.29 25.41
CA TYR A 17 -24.87 -12.48 24.60
C TYR A 17 -24.17 -11.27 23.97
N VAL A 18 -23.31 -10.57 24.72
CA VAL A 18 -22.52 -9.43 24.22
C VAL A 18 -21.50 -9.88 23.17
N CYS A 19 -20.83 -11.02 23.36
CA CYS A 19 -19.93 -11.58 22.35
C CYS A 19 -20.69 -11.95 21.07
N TRP A 20 -21.85 -12.58 21.21
CA TRP A 20 -22.68 -12.99 20.07
C TRP A 20 -23.21 -11.78 19.29
N SER A 21 -23.64 -10.72 19.97
CA SER A 21 -24.13 -9.50 19.31
C SER A 21 -23.03 -8.74 18.58
N LYS A 22 -21.82 -8.63 19.14
CA LYS A 22 -20.66 -8.03 18.45
C LYS A 22 -20.28 -8.82 17.21
N GLN A 23 -20.24 -10.16 17.31
CA GLN A 23 -19.88 -11.00 16.17
C GLN A 23 -20.95 -10.97 15.06
N ALA A 24 -22.23 -10.91 15.43
CA ALA A 24 -23.32 -10.74 14.47
C ALA A 24 -23.28 -9.37 13.76
N LEU A 25 -22.92 -8.30 14.48
CA LEU A 25 -22.77 -6.96 13.88
C LEU A 25 -21.63 -6.93 12.86
N GLY A 26 -20.46 -7.47 13.20
CA GLY A 26 -19.31 -7.53 12.28
C GLY A 26 -19.61 -8.32 11.01
N VAL A 27 -20.30 -9.46 11.12
CA VAL A 27 -20.74 -10.26 9.95
C VAL A 27 -21.74 -9.49 9.08
N THR A 28 -22.59 -8.66 9.68
CA THR A 28 -23.55 -7.83 8.93
C THR A 28 -22.83 -6.74 8.16
N GLU A 29 -21.92 -6.00 8.79
CA GLU A 29 -21.12 -4.96 8.12
C GLU A 29 -20.21 -5.54 7.02
N GLN A 30 -19.64 -6.73 7.23
CA GLN A 30 -18.85 -7.40 6.19
C GLN A 30 -19.70 -7.66 4.92
N GLU A 31 -20.93 -8.14 5.09
CA GLU A 31 -21.79 -8.43 3.93
C GLU A 31 -22.38 -7.16 3.30
N GLU A 32 -22.43 -6.04 4.02
CA GLU A 32 -22.72 -4.72 3.44
C GLU A 32 -21.59 -4.22 2.53
N ASP A 33 -20.34 -4.48 2.89
CA ASP A 33 -19.16 -4.17 2.07
C ASP A 33 -19.01 -5.11 0.85
N ARG A 34 -19.89 -6.11 0.69
CA ARG A 34 -19.78 -7.14 -0.34
C ARG A 34 -19.95 -6.59 -1.77
N VAL A 35 -18.93 -6.79 -2.61
CA VAL A 35 -19.00 -6.47 -4.03
C VAL A 35 -19.42 -7.73 -4.83
N TYR A 36 -20.68 -7.78 -5.25
CA TYR A 36 -21.24 -8.91 -6.02
C TYR A 36 -20.79 -8.96 -7.47
N GLY A 37 -20.43 -7.81 -8.04
CA GLY A 37 -19.89 -7.71 -9.40
C GLY A 37 -19.68 -6.26 -9.80
N LEU A 38 -18.67 -6.04 -10.65
CA LEU A 38 -18.35 -4.73 -11.21
C LEU A 38 -18.88 -4.59 -12.64
N PRO A 39 -19.18 -3.36 -13.09
CA PRO A 39 -19.45 -3.10 -14.51
C PRO A 39 -18.32 -3.61 -15.41
N GLY A 40 -18.64 -4.51 -16.35
CA GLY A 40 -17.65 -5.06 -17.28
C GLY A 40 -16.72 -6.13 -16.69
N GLN A 41 -16.99 -6.62 -15.47
CA GLN A 41 -16.22 -7.69 -14.85
C GLN A 41 -16.44 -9.04 -15.53
N PRO A 42 -15.38 -9.80 -15.85
CA PRO A 42 -15.53 -11.20 -16.21
C PRO A 42 -16.00 -12.04 -15.01
N PRO A 43 -16.62 -13.22 -15.23
CA PRO A 43 -17.01 -14.11 -14.14
C PRO A 43 -15.80 -14.52 -13.29
N VAL A 44 -15.98 -14.50 -11.97
CA VAL A 44 -14.97 -14.94 -10.99
C VAL A 44 -15.61 -15.81 -9.91
N ASN A 45 -14.80 -16.62 -9.25
CA ASN A 45 -15.20 -17.53 -8.17
C ASN A 45 -14.69 -17.09 -6.79
N PHE A 46 -13.96 -15.98 -6.70
CA PHE A 46 -13.50 -15.41 -5.45
C PHE A 46 -14.41 -14.27 -4.98
N LYS A 47 -14.25 -13.97 -3.70
CA LYS A 47 -15.00 -12.97 -2.97
C LYS A 47 -14.23 -11.64 -2.95
N GLN A 48 -14.94 -10.53 -3.06
CA GLN A 48 -14.38 -9.19 -2.91
C GLN A 48 -15.29 -8.29 -2.08
N TYR A 49 -14.67 -7.37 -1.35
CA TYR A 49 -15.31 -6.49 -0.39
C TYR A 49 -14.68 -5.11 -0.49
N ALA A 50 -15.46 -4.05 -0.55
CA ALA A 50 -14.96 -2.70 -0.61
C ALA A 50 -15.81 -1.80 0.29
N GLY A 51 -15.16 -0.98 1.09
CA GLY A 51 -15.85 -0.18 2.09
C GLY A 51 -14.90 0.72 2.87
N TYR A 52 -15.44 1.29 3.94
CA TYR A 52 -14.74 2.25 4.78
C TYR A 52 -14.56 1.73 6.20
N ILE A 53 -13.41 2.02 6.77
CA ILE A 53 -13.13 1.83 8.20
C ILE A 53 -12.81 3.19 8.80
N ASN A 54 -13.53 3.55 9.86
CA ASN A 54 -13.26 4.77 10.63
C ASN A 54 -11.97 4.58 11.43
N VAL A 55 -11.06 5.57 11.32
CA VAL A 55 -9.77 5.58 12.02
C VAL A 55 -9.66 6.76 12.99
N ASN A 56 -10.54 7.75 12.89
CA ASN A 56 -10.64 8.87 13.83
C ASN A 56 -12.07 9.43 13.83
N GLU A 57 -12.85 9.10 14.86
CA GLU A 57 -14.25 9.53 14.95
C GLU A 57 -14.38 11.05 15.10
N THR A 58 -13.52 11.68 15.90
CA THR A 58 -13.60 13.12 16.18
C THR A 58 -13.33 13.97 14.95
N HIS A 59 -12.41 13.53 14.08
CA HIS A 59 -12.10 14.20 12.82
C HIS A 59 -12.93 13.68 11.65
N GLY A 60 -13.72 12.63 11.86
CA GLY A 60 -14.44 11.93 10.80
C GLY A 60 -13.50 11.40 9.71
N ARG A 61 -12.36 10.82 10.10
CA ARG A 61 -11.44 10.17 9.15
C ARG A 61 -11.85 8.73 8.91
N ALA A 62 -11.97 8.37 7.65
CA ALA A 62 -12.23 7.00 7.21
C ALA A 62 -11.33 6.63 6.04
N LEU A 63 -10.72 5.45 6.12
CA LEU A 63 -9.91 4.91 5.05
C LEU A 63 -10.72 3.89 4.25
N PHE A 64 -10.66 4.03 2.92
CA PHE A 64 -11.26 3.12 1.97
C PHE A 64 -10.33 1.93 1.72
N TYR A 65 -10.92 0.75 1.65
CA TYR A 65 -10.21 -0.47 1.32
C TYR A 65 -10.93 -1.23 0.22
N TRP A 66 -10.16 -2.04 -0.50
CA TRP A 66 -10.70 -3.06 -1.38
C TRP A 66 -9.98 -4.39 -1.11
N PHE A 67 -10.73 -5.35 -0.62
CA PHE A 67 -10.26 -6.66 -0.23
C PHE A 67 -10.69 -7.72 -1.25
N PHE A 68 -9.77 -8.60 -1.63
CA PHE A 68 -10.00 -9.73 -2.52
C PHE A 68 -9.54 -11.01 -1.82
N GLU A 69 -10.47 -11.94 -1.60
CA GLU A 69 -10.11 -13.26 -1.14
C GLU A 69 -9.25 -13.99 -2.18
N SER A 70 -8.48 -14.95 -1.68
CA SER A 70 -7.71 -15.81 -2.57
C SER A 70 -8.63 -16.62 -3.47
N VAL A 71 -8.19 -16.85 -4.71
CA VAL A 71 -8.93 -17.66 -5.71
C VAL A 71 -9.20 -19.06 -5.20
N ASP A 72 -8.24 -19.65 -4.48
CA ASP A 72 -8.30 -21.02 -3.99
C ASP A 72 -8.04 -21.07 -2.47
N GLN A 73 -8.98 -21.69 -1.75
CA GLN A 73 -8.88 -21.98 -0.32
C GLN A 73 -8.54 -20.75 0.55
N PRO A 74 -9.29 -19.64 0.45
CA PRO A 74 -8.96 -18.37 1.12
C PRO A 74 -8.72 -18.53 2.62
N GLN A 75 -9.43 -19.43 3.29
CA GLN A 75 -9.29 -19.77 4.72
C GLN A 75 -7.93 -20.37 5.14
N THR A 76 -7.09 -20.76 4.17
CA THR A 76 -5.75 -21.33 4.44
C THR A 76 -4.62 -20.43 3.95
N LYS A 77 -4.94 -19.39 3.19
CA LYS A 77 -3.96 -18.51 2.54
C LYS A 77 -3.64 -17.33 3.46
N PRO A 78 -2.40 -16.79 3.39
CA PRO A 78 -2.05 -15.61 4.16
C PRO A 78 -2.91 -14.40 3.79
N LEU A 79 -2.95 -13.42 4.69
CA LEU A 79 -3.48 -12.09 4.41
C LEU A 79 -2.31 -11.15 4.11
N LEU A 80 -2.40 -10.41 3.01
CA LEU A 80 -1.39 -9.45 2.61
C LEU A 80 -2.03 -8.07 2.44
N LEU A 81 -1.56 -7.11 3.22
CA LEU A 81 -1.85 -5.68 3.03
C LEU A 81 -0.91 -5.14 1.95
N TRP A 82 -1.45 -4.44 0.94
CA TRP A 82 -0.68 -3.74 -0.08
C TRP A 82 -0.83 -2.22 0.03
N LEU A 83 0.30 -1.52 -0.01
CA LEU A 83 0.39 -0.05 0.07
C LEU A 83 1.24 0.50 -1.10
N ASN A 84 0.66 1.33 -1.95
CA ASN A 84 1.45 2.15 -2.88
C ASN A 84 1.98 3.41 -2.16
N GLY A 85 3.03 4.02 -2.72
CA GLY A 85 3.73 5.17 -2.15
C GLY A 85 3.20 6.54 -2.59
N GLY A 86 4.07 7.34 -3.21
CA GLY A 86 3.79 8.71 -3.64
C GLY A 86 4.72 9.72 -2.97
N PRO A 87 4.44 10.19 -1.74
CA PRO A 87 3.27 9.92 -0.90
C PRO A 87 1.94 10.41 -1.51
N GLY A 88 0.83 9.74 -1.19
CA GLY A 88 -0.51 10.14 -1.62
C GLY A 88 -1.02 9.46 -2.90
N CYS A 89 -0.31 8.46 -3.42
CA CYS A 89 -0.80 7.63 -4.52
C CYS A 89 -1.76 6.56 -3.99
N SER A 90 -2.77 6.21 -4.80
CA SER A 90 -3.79 5.22 -4.41
C SER A 90 -3.30 3.79 -4.60
N SER A 91 -3.45 2.96 -3.56
CA SER A 91 -3.20 1.52 -3.66
C SER A 91 -4.17 0.79 -4.57
N ILE A 92 -5.33 1.39 -4.84
CA ILE A 92 -6.33 0.85 -5.77
C ILE A 92 -5.98 1.29 -7.20
N GLY A 93 -5.66 2.57 -7.39
CA GLY A 93 -5.30 3.11 -8.69
C GLY A 93 -4.07 2.43 -9.30
N TYR A 94 -3.06 2.11 -8.49
CA TYR A 94 -1.84 1.44 -8.95
C TYR A 94 -1.87 -0.06 -8.66
N GLY A 95 -1.72 -0.44 -7.38
CA GLY A 95 -1.59 -1.85 -6.96
C GLY A 95 -2.71 -2.76 -7.46
N GLU A 96 -3.96 -2.36 -7.24
CA GLU A 96 -5.12 -3.14 -7.67
C GLU A 96 -5.33 -3.08 -9.19
N ALA A 97 -5.41 -1.88 -9.76
CA ALA A 97 -5.90 -1.71 -11.12
C ALA A 97 -4.82 -1.82 -12.22
N GLU A 98 -3.54 -1.66 -11.90
CA GLU A 98 -2.45 -1.59 -12.88
C GLU A 98 -1.33 -2.62 -12.65
N GLU A 99 -1.24 -3.20 -11.45
CA GLU A 99 -0.13 -4.07 -11.07
C GLU A 99 -0.55 -5.52 -10.75
N LEU A 100 -0.92 -5.80 -9.50
CA LEU A 100 -1.02 -7.14 -8.93
C LEU A 100 -2.46 -7.56 -8.56
N GLY A 101 -3.42 -6.63 -8.66
CA GLY A 101 -4.82 -6.94 -8.46
C GLY A 101 -5.40 -7.88 -9.54
N PRO A 102 -6.63 -8.37 -9.33
CA PRO A 102 -7.23 -9.41 -10.16
C PRO A 102 -7.69 -8.91 -11.53
N PHE A 103 -7.87 -7.59 -11.71
CA PHE A 103 -8.46 -7.01 -12.90
C PHE A 103 -7.61 -5.87 -13.45
N PHE A 104 -7.53 -5.79 -14.78
CA PHE A 104 -7.00 -4.63 -15.49
C PHE A 104 -8.14 -3.90 -16.21
N PRO A 105 -8.34 -2.59 -15.97
CA PRO A 105 -9.19 -1.75 -16.79
C PRO A 105 -8.78 -1.80 -18.26
N GLN A 106 -9.75 -1.81 -19.17
CA GLN A 106 -9.50 -1.84 -20.61
C GLN A 106 -9.95 -0.53 -21.25
N ASN A 107 -9.12 0.00 -22.16
CA ASN A 107 -9.50 1.15 -22.96
C ASN A 107 -10.67 0.77 -23.89
N SER A 108 -11.87 1.27 -23.56
CA SER A 108 -13.13 0.88 -24.16
C SER A 108 -14.16 1.99 -23.96
N SER A 109 -15.11 2.13 -24.88
CA SER A 109 -16.22 3.09 -24.77
C SER A 109 -17.26 2.71 -23.69
N GLN A 110 -17.17 1.49 -23.16
CA GLN A 110 -17.99 0.97 -22.05
C GLN A 110 -17.07 0.34 -21.00
N PRO A 111 -17.45 0.31 -19.70
CA PRO A 111 -16.68 -0.35 -18.66
C PRO A 111 -16.36 -1.79 -19.06
N LYS A 112 -15.07 -2.12 -19.04
CA LYS A 112 -14.58 -3.45 -19.40
C LYS A 112 -13.33 -3.76 -18.58
N LEU A 113 -13.35 -4.90 -17.90
CA LEU A 113 -12.23 -5.41 -17.13
C LEU A 113 -11.69 -6.68 -17.79
N LYS A 114 -10.38 -6.90 -17.66
CA LYS A 114 -9.70 -8.12 -18.08
C LYS A 114 -9.07 -8.78 -16.85
N LEU A 115 -9.17 -10.10 -16.72
CA LEU A 115 -8.46 -10.82 -15.66
C LEU A 115 -6.94 -10.68 -15.82
N ASN A 116 -6.28 -10.41 -14.69
CA ASN A 116 -4.84 -10.49 -14.56
C ASN A 116 -4.42 -11.97 -14.37
N PRO A 117 -3.77 -12.62 -15.35
CA PRO A 117 -3.33 -14.00 -15.19
C PRO A 117 -2.22 -14.18 -14.14
N TYR A 118 -1.62 -13.09 -13.66
CA TYR A 118 -0.54 -13.10 -12.66
C TYR A 118 -0.95 -12.40 -11.36
N SER A 119 -2.25 -12.23 -11.10
CA SER A 119 -2.70 -11.61 -9.86
C SER A 119 -2.22 -12.36 -8.63
N TRP A 120 -1.82 -11.60 -7.62
CA TRP A 120 -1.34 -12.14 -6.35
C TRP A 120 -2.46 -12.76 -5.51
N ASN A 121 -3.73 -12.51 -5.83
CA ASN A 121 -4.84 -13.17 -5.14
C ASN A 121 -4.91 -14.67 -5.45
N LYS A 122 -4.09 -15.18 -6.37
CA LYS A 122 -3.87 -16.62 -6.55
C LYS A 122 -3.11 -17.28 -5.39
N THR A 123 -2.38 -16.50 -4.60
CA THR A 123 -1.51 -17.01 -3.53
C THR A 123 -1.81 -16.44 -2.15
N ALA A 124 -2.48 -15.29 -2.07
CA ALA A 124 -2.85 -14.64 -0.80
C ALA A 124 -4.26 -14.05 -0.87
N ASN A 125 -4.82 -13.72 0.29
CA ASN A 125 -5.94 -12.79 0.38
C ASN A 125 -5.34 -11.37 0.34
N LEU A 126 -5.77 -10.54 -0.62
CA LEU A 126 -5.16 -9.23 -0.88
C LEU A 126 -6.03 -8.11 -0.35
N LEU A 127 -5.47 -7.29 0.52
CA LEU A 127 -6.10 -6.10 1.07
C LEU A 127 -5.39 -4.86 0.54
N PHE A 128 -6.06 -4.11 -0.34
CA PHE A 128 -5.56 -2.81 -0.80
C PHE A 128 -6.15 -1.71 0.09
N LEU A 129 -5.30 -0.81 0.58
CA LEU A 129 -5.69 0.29 1.44
C LEU A 129 -5.31 1.62 0.81
N GLU A 130 -6.28 2.52 0.63
CA GLU A 130 -6.00 3.90 0.26
C GLU A 130 -5.67 4.71 1.51
N SER A 131 -4.39 5.08 1.66
CA SER A 131 -3.88 5.77 2.85
C SER A 131 -2.81 6.78 2.42
N PRO A 132 -2.69 7.95 3.07
CA PRO A 132 -3.53 8.45 4.17
C PRO A 132 -4.92 8.98 3.73
N ALA A 133 -5.69 9.55 4.67
CA ALA A 133 -6.96 10.20 4.37
C ALA A 133 -6.79 11.31 3.32
N GLY A 134 -7.68 11.38 2.33
CA GLY A 134 -7.57 12.27 1.16
C GLY A 134 -7.01 11.59 -0.09
N VAL A 135 -6.45 10.38 0.04
CA VAL A 135 -6.03 9.56 -1.10
C VAL A 135 -7.22 8.79 -1.67
N GLY A 136 -7.46 8.95 -2.98
CA GLY A 136 -8.50 8.21 -3.69
C GLY A 136 -9.88 8.44 -3.10
N PHE A 137 -10.50 7.39 -2.57
CA PHE A 137 -11.79 7.43 -1.91
C PHE A 137 -11.72 7.66 -0.40
N SER A 138 -10.55 7.53 0.24
CA SER A 138 -10.34 7.82 1.66
C SER A 138 -10.52 9.31 1.95
N TYR A 139 -11.11 9.64 3.10
CA TYR A 139 -11.49 11.03 3.39
C TYR A 139 -11.35 11.39 4.87
N THR A 140 -11.43 12.70 5.11
CA THR A 140 -11.57 13.34 6.42
C THR A 140 -12.68 14.39 6.35
N ASN A 141 -13.47 14.51 7.41
CA ASN A 141 -14.43 15.61 7.54
C ASN A 141 -13.77 16.90 8.05
N THR A 142 -12.53 16.83 8.53
CA THR A 142 -11.74 17.95 9.05
C THR A 142 -10.68 18.36 8.04
N THR A 143 -10.92 19.42 7.28
CA THR A 143 -10.05 19.85 6.17
C THR A 143 -8.61 20.14 6.59
N SER A 144 -8.36 20.61 7.82
CA SER A 144 -7.00 20.90 8.32
C SER A 144 -6.12 19.65 8.42
N ASP A 145 -6.72 18.46 8.53
CA ASP A 145 -5.97 17.20 8.57
C ASP A 145 -5.06 17.06 7.36
N ILE A 146 -5.51 17.45 6.16
CA ILE A 146 -4.76 17.28 4.91
C ILE A 146 -3.40 17.98 4.95
N SER A 147 -3.29 19.12 5.63
CA SER A 147 -2.02 19.84 5.81
C SER A 147 -1.15 19.31 6.94
N GLU A 148 -1.70 18.46 7.81
CA GLU A 148 -1.03 17.92 8.99
C GLU A 148 -0.61 16.45 8.81
N LEU A 149 -1.03 15.81 7.72
CA LEU A 149 -0.64 14.43 7.40
C LEU A 149 0.88 14.30 7.32
N GLY A 150 1.35 13.13 7.74
CA GLY A 150 2.75 12.74 7.69
C GLY A 150 2.88 11.29 8.12
N ASP A 151 4.11 10.78 8.06
CA ASP A 151 4.45 9.38 8.32
C ASP A 151 3.83 8.85 9.63
N THR A 152 4.03 9.55 10.74
CA THR A 152 3.50 9.15 12.06
C THR A 152 1.98 9.03 12.11
N ILE A 153 1.25 9.98 11.51
CA ILE A 153 -0.22 9.94 11.49
C ILE A 153 -0.69 8.81 10.58
N THR A 154 -0.05 8.66 9.42
CA THR A 154 -0.36 7.61 8.44
C THR A 154 -0.18 6.21 9.05
N ALA A 155 0.91 5.97 9.79
CA ALA A 155 1.15 4.71 10.48
C ALA A 155 0.09 4.44 11.56
N LYS A 156 -0.24 5.43 12.39
CA LYS A 156 -1.26 5.31 13.46
C LYS A 156 -2.67 5.06 12.93
N ASP A 157 -3.07 5.80 11.90
CA ASP A 157 -4.37 5.64 11.27
C ASP A 157 -4.46 4.27 10.55
N SER A 158 -3.39 3.83 9.88
CA SER A 158 -3.33 2.51 9.22
C SER A 158 -3.34 1.35 10.23
N HIS A 159 -2.70 1.52 11.39
CA HIS A 159 -2.79 0.55 12.49
C HIS A 159 -4.22 0.47 13.06
N THR A 160 -4.85 1.63 13.32
CA THR A 160 -6.24 1.69 13.76
C THR A 160 -7.19 1.05 12.74
N PHE A 161 -6.93 1.30 11.45
CA PHE A 161 -7.61 0.63 10.36
C PHE A 161 -7.52 -0.89 10.48
N LEU A 162 -6.32 -1.45 10.66
CA LEU A 162 -6.13 -2.91 10.77
C LEU A 162 -6.89 -3.51 11.95
N ILE A 163 -6.79 -2.88 13.13
CA ILE A 163 -7.52 -3.34 14.33
C ILE A 163 -9.03 -3.38 14.07
N ASN A 164 -9.59 -2.32 13.48
CA ASN A 164 -11.02 -2.24 13.19
C ASN A 164 -11.43 -3.15 12.02
N TRP A 165 -10.57 -3.32 11.02
CA TRP A 165 -10.78 -4.23 9.91
C TRP A 165 -10.83 -5.69 10.39
N PHE A 166 -9.92 -6.12 11.28
CA PHE A 166 -9.97 -7.47 11.87
C PHE A 166 -11.20 -7.70 12.76
N LYS A 167 -11.79 -6.66 13.35
CA LYS A 167 -13.08 -6.77 14.06
C LYS A 167 -14.24 -7.03 13.09
N ARG A 168 -14.21 -6.44 11.89
CA ARG A 168 -15.19 -6.69 10.83
C ARG A 168 -14.97 -8.03 10.12
N PHE A 169 -13.71 -8.45 9.97
CA PHE A 169 -13.28 -9.68 9.29
C PHE A 169 -12.58 -10.66 10.26
N PRO A 170 -13.24 -11.11 11.34
CA PRO A 170 -12.60 -11.86 12.42
C PRO A 170 -12.03 -13.22 11.98
N GLN A 171 -12.56 -13.81 10.91
CA GLN A 171 -12.06 -15.06 10.34
C GLN A 171 -10.62 -14.97 9.82
N PHE A 172 -10.13 -13.77 9.47
CA PHE A 172 -8.76 -13.57 8.98
C PHE A 172 -7.74 -13.33 10.08
N LYS A 173 -8.17 -13.20 11.34
CA LYS A 173 -7.28 -12.84 12.46
C LYS A 173 -6.21 -13.88 12.76
N SER A 174 -6.51 -15.16 12.52
CA SER A 174 -5.57 -16.26 12.69
C SER A 174 -4.65 -16.48 11.50
N HIS A 175 -4.87 -15.79 10.38
CA HIS A 175 -4.05 -15.96 9.19
C HIS A 175 -2.67 -15.35 9.42
N ASP A 176 -1.67 -15.90 8.74
CA ASP A 176 -0.37 -15.24 8.65
C ASP A 176 -0.54 -13.90 7.93
N PHE A 177 -0.13 -12.81 8.59
CA PHE A 177 -0.31 -11.45 8.09
C PHE A 177 1.02 -10.86 7.62
N TYR A 178 1.04 -10.33 6.41
CA TYR A 178 2.18 -9.67 5.79
C TYR A 178 1.79 -8.28 5.32
N ILE A 179 2.77 -7.37 5.31
CA ILE A 179 2.60 -6.04 4.73
C ILE A 179 3.58 -5.91 3.56
N ALA A 180 3.07 -5.51 2.41
CA ALA A 180 3.89 -5.22 1.25
C ALA A 180 3.58 -3.85 0.68
N GLY A 181 4.53 -3.26 -0.01
CA GLY A 181 4.32 -1.98 -0.69
C GLY A 181 5.47 -1.56 -1.57
N GLU A 182 5.30 -0.43 -2.24
CA GLU A 182 6.28 0.11 -3.17
C GLU A 182 6.54 1.62 -3.04
N SER A 183 7.67 2.08 -3.59
CA SER A 183 8.03 3.50 -3.64
C SER A 183 8.11 4.10 -2.22
N TYR A 184 7.40 5.21 -1.94
CA TYR A 184 7.35 5.81 -0.60
C TYR A 184 6.76 4.87 0.48
N ALA A 185 6.15 3.73 0.10
CA ALA A 185 5.80 2.70 1.06
C ALA A 185 7.03 2.05 1.74
N GLY A 186 8.26 2.34 1.30
CA GLY A 186 9.48 2.12 2.09
C GLY A 186 9.48 2.83 3.44
N HIS A 187 8.71 3.91 3.60
CA HIS A 187 8.42 4.54 4.88
C HIS A 187 7.19 3.91 5.55
N TYR A 188 6.10 3.72 4.80
CA TYR A 188 4.83 3.24 5.37
C TYR A 188 4.92 1.82 5.94
N VAL A 189 5.52 0.90 5.20
CA VAL A 189 5.57 -0.52 5.55
C VAL A 189 6.37 -0.75 6.83
N PRO A 190 7.62 -0.28 6.98
CA PRO A 190 8.39 -0.50 8.20
C PRO A 190 7.79 0.20 9.42
N GLN A 191 7.31 1.45 9.27
CA GLN A 191 6.74 2.20 10.40
C GLN A 191 5.43 1.58 10.91
N LEU A 192 4.55 1.13 10.01
CA LEU A 192 3.36 0.38 10.40
C LEU A 192 3.73 -0.96 11.07
N SER A 193 4.75 -1.63 10.54
CA SER A 193 5.20 -2.92 11.07
C SER A 193 5.78 -2.81 12.48
N GLU A 194 6.61 -1.79 12.74
CA GLU A 194 7.11 -1.46 14.07
C GLU A 194 5.95 -1.20 15.03
N LEU A 195 4.97 -0.38 14.61
CA LEU A 195 3.81 -0.09 15.44
C LEU A 195 2.99 -1.35 15.78
N ILE A 196 2.83 -2.29 14.84
CA ILE A 196 2.17 -3.57 15.10
C ILE A 196 2.96 -4.41 16.11
N LEU A 197 4.28 -4.51 15.94
CA LEU A 197 5.14 -5.27 16.85
C LEU A 197 5.07 -4.71 18.29
N ASP A 198 5.19 -3.40 18.43
CA ASP A 198 5.10 -2.71 19.72
C ASP A 198 3.74 -2.91 20.40
N ASN A 199 2.65 -2.82 19.64
CA ASN A 199 1.31 -3.05 20.19
C ASN A 199 1.09 -4.52 20.55
N ASN A 200 1.58 -5.47 19.74
CA ASN A 200 1.46 -6.90 20.02
C ASN A 200 2.11 -7.32 21.36
N HIS A 201 3.14 -6.60 21.83
CA HIS A 201 3.77 -6.88 23.13
C HIS A 201 2.86 -6.62 24.33
N ASN A 202 1.92 -5.67 24.23
CA ASN A 202 1.05 -5.24 25.32
C ASN A 202 -0.45 -5.40 25.00
N SER A 203 -0.79 -5.94 23.84
CA SER A 203 -2.15 -6.06 23.34
C SER A 203 -2.93 -7.16 24.06
N SER A 204 -4.24 -6.93 24.20
CA SER A 204 -5.17 -8.01 24.47
C SER A 204 -5.14 -9.05 23.33
N GLU A 205 -5.59 -10.28 23.60
CA GLU A 205 -5.79 -11.26 22.52
C GLU A 205 -6.75 -10.73 21.45
N GLU A 206 -7.65 -9.79 21.78
CA GLU A 206 -8.58 -9.14 20.84
C GLU A 206 -7.88 -8.26 19.80
N ASP A 207 -6.77 -7.62 20.16
CA ASP A 207 -6.06 -6.67 19.27
C ASP A 207 -4.76 -7.25 18.68
N TYR A 208 -4.38 -8.47 19.07
CA TYR A 208 -3.18 -9.14 18.55
C TYR A 208 -3.31 -9.45 17.04
N ILE A 209 -2.27 -9.09 16.28
CA ILE A 209 -2.14 -9.36 14.84
C ILE A 209 -1.05 -10.42 14.63
N ASN A 210 -1.36 -11.53 13.94
CA ASN A 210 -0.42 -12.61 13.62
C ASN A 210 0.57 -12.21 12.50
N PHE A 211 1.36 -11.17 12.76
CA PHE A 211 2.28 -10.54 11.83
C PHE A 211 3.55 -11.38 11.60
N LYS A 212 3.91 -11.60 10.32
CA LYS A 212 4.99 -12.50 9.92
C LYS A 212 6.14 -11.85 9.17
N GLY A 213 5.92 -10.72 8.50
CA GLY A 213 6.99 -10.05 7.79
C GLY A 213 6.52 -8.99 6.79
N ILE A 214 7.51 -8.40 6.14
CA ILE A 214 7.35 -7.31 5.18
C ILE A 214 7.98 -7.62 3.82
N MET A 215 7.50 -6.95 2.78
CA MET A 215 8.13 -6.89 1.47
C MET A 215 8.05 -5.47 0.92
N ILE A 216 9.14 -4.94 0.37
CA ILE A 216 9.16 -3.60 -0.21
C ILE A 216 9.81 -3.62 -1.60
N GLY A 217 9.13 -3.03 -2.59
CA GLY A 217 9.58 -2.95 -3.98
C GLY A 217 10.01 -1.54 -4.37
N ASN A 218 11.20 -1.38 -4.96
CA ASN A 218 11.69 -0.10 -5.50
C ASN A 218 11.46 1.09 -4.54
N ALA A 219 11.80 0.91 -3.26
CA ALA A 219 11.33 1.76 -2.19
C ALA A 219 12.33 2.87 -1.82
N LEU A 220 11.81 3.98 -1.30
CA LEU A 220 12.63 5.00 -0.62
C LEU A 220 12.97 4.49 0.78
N LEU A 221 14.27 4.42 1.11
CA LEU A 221 14.79 3.84 2.35
C LEU A 221 15.67 4.82 3.12
N ASP A 222 16.58 5.48 2.42
CA ASP A 222 17.55 6.40 3.00
C ASP A 222 17.92 7.45 1.96
N ASP A 223 17.56 8.71 2.24
CA ASP A 223 17.69 9.81 1.28
C ASP A 223 19.11 9.94 0.73
N GLU A 224 20.14 9.81 1.57
CA GLU A 224 21.53 9.99 1.14
C GLU A 224 21.94 8.92 0.12
N THR A 225 21.74 7.65 0.48
CA THR A 225 22.15 6.52 -0.36
C THR A 225 21.28 6.38 -1.61
N ASP A 226 19.97 6.63 -1.51
CA ASP A 226 19.05 6.57 -2.63
C ASP A 226 19.33 7.68 -3.65
N GLN A 227 19.52 8.92 -3.21
CA GLN A 227 19.83 10.03 -4.13
C GLN A 227 21.17 9.83 -4.83
N LYS A 228 22.19 9.39 -4.10
CA LYS A 228 23.49 9.07 -4.70
C LYS A 228 23.36 7.93 -5.72
N GLY A 229 22.66 6.86 -5.35
CA GLY A 229 22.43 5.71 -6.22
C GLY A 229 21.66 6.06 -7.50
N MET A 230 20.69 6.97 -7.44
CA MET A 230 19.96 7.45 -8.62
C MET A 230 20.89 8.16 -9.62
N ILE A 231 21.78 9.04 -9.14
CA ILE A 231 22.74 9.76 -9.99
C ILE A 231 23.76 8.80 -10.61
N GLU A 232 24.30 7.86 -9.83
CA GLU A 232 25.21 6.82 -10.31
C GLU A 232 24.53 5.91 -11.36
N TYR A 233 23.31 5.45 -11.09
CA TYR A 233 22.53 4.63 -12.01
C TYR A 233 22.30 5.32 -13.35
N ALA A 234 21.93 6.61 -13.33
CA ALA A 234 21.72 7.39 -14.55
C ALA A 234 23.01 7.55 -15.37
N TRP A 235 24.15 7.73 -14.72
CA TRP A 235 25.43 7.81 -15.42
C TRP A 235 25.84 6.47 -16.03
N ASP A 236 25.75 5.37 -15.27
CA ASP A 236 26.08 4.02 -15.74
C ASP A 236 25.18 3.54 -16.90
N HIS A 237 23.95 4.07 -16.97
CA HIS A 237 23.00 3.79 -18.05
C HIS A 237 23.07 4.81 -19.21
N ALA A 238 24.09 5.67 -19.23
CA ALA A 238 24.29 6.72 -20.24
C ALA A 238 23.09 7.66 -20.41
N VAL A 239 22.32 7.87 -19.33
CA VAL A 239 21.22 8.84 -19.26
C VAL A 239 21.78 10.26 -19.11
N ILE A 240 22.86 10.42 -18.35
CA ILE A 240 23.56 11.70 -18.16
C ILE A 240 25.01 11.65 -18.63
N SER A 241 25.55 12.81 -18.99
CA SER A 241 26.96 12.96 -19.44
C SER A 241 27.96 12.92 -18.28
N ASP A 242 29.20 12.53 -18.57
CA ASP A 242 30.33 12.57 -17.62
C ASP A 242 30.48 13.93 -16.93
N GLY A 243 30.32 15.02 -17.68
CA GLY A 243 30.42 16.38 -17.14
C GLY A 243 29.31 16.70 -16.13
N LEU A 244 28.08 16.29 -16.42
CA LEU A 244 26.95 16.48 -15.50
C LEU A 244 27.11 15.61 -14.24
N TYR A 245 27.50 14.34 -14.40
CA TYR A 245 27.80 13.45 -13.29
C TYR A 245 28.90 14.02 -12.39
N HIS A 246 30.01 14.48 -12.97
CA HIS A 246 31.11 15.12 -12.24
C HIS A 246 30.65 16.37 -11.48
N ASN A 247 29.87 17.24 -12.11
CA ASN A 247 29.35 18.44 -11.46
C ASN A 247 28.48 18.11 -10.25
N ILE A 248 27.48 17.22 -10.42
CA ILE A 248 26.56 16.84 -9.34
C ILE A 248 27.34 16.23 -8.18
N THR A 249 28.22 15.26 -8.44
CA THR A 249 28.99 14.57 -7.38
C THR A 249 30.04 15.45 -6.69
N THR A 250 30.43 16.58 -7.30
CA THR A 250 31.37 17.53 -6.69
C THR A 250 30.65 18.64 -5.91
N ILE A 251 29.51 19.12 -6.41
CA ILE A 251 28.81 20.31 -5.91
C ILE A 251 27.75 19.93 -4.85
N CYS A 252 27.02 18.83 -5.07
CA CYS A 252 25.92 18.43 -4.19
C CYS A 252 26.43 17.67 -2.96
N ASN A 253 25.82 17.94 -1.80
CA ASN A 253 26.04 17.17 -0.58
C ASN A 253 24.84 16.27 -0.30
N PHE A 254 24.95 14.98 -0.64
CA PHE A 254 23.84 14.03 -0.48
C PHE A 254 23.43 13.78 0.97
N SER A 255 24.28 14.09 1.96
CA SER A 255 23.90 14.01 3.38
C SER A 255 22.97 15.14 3.82
N HIS A 256 22.77 16.18 3.00
CA HIS A 256 21.78 17.22 3.26
C HIS A 256 20.43 16.83 2.65
N PRO A 257 19.31 17.10 3.34
CA PRO A 257 17.98 16.95 2.75
C PRO A 257 17.88 17.72 1.44
N ILE A 258 17.14 17.18 0.46
CA ILE A 258 16.98 17.79 -0.87
C ILE A 258 16.47 19.24 -0.78
N GLN A 259 15.63 19.54 0.22
CA GLN A 259 15.09 20.89 0.44
C GLN A 259 16.15 21.90 0.91
N ASN A 260 17.32 21.44 1.37
CA ASN A 260 18.39 22.24 1.95
C ASN A 260 19.67 22.23 1.08
N GLN A 261 19.54 21.91 -0.21
CA GLN A 261 20.63 21.98 -1.16
C GLN A 261 20.95 23.42 -1.58
N THR A 262 22.17 23.65 -2.05
CA THR A 262 22.58 24.96 -2.59
C THR A 262 21.92 25.25 -3.94
N ASP A 263 21.76 26.53 -4.29
CA ASP A 263 21.23 26.93 -5.61
C ASP A 263 22.05 26.35 -6.78
N GLU A 264 23.36 26.22 -6.58
CA GLU A 264 24.28 25.63 -7.57
C GLU A 264 24.02 24.13 -7.74
N CYS A 265 23.87 23.38 -6.64
CA CYS A 265 23.47 21.97 -6.70
C CYS A 265 22.10 21.80 -7.36
N ASN A 266 21.10 22.61 -6.95
CA ASN A 266 19.76 22.58 -7.54
C ASN A 266 19.79 22.85 -9.05
N THR A 267 20.69 23.72 -9.52
CA THR A 267 20.88 23.98 -10.94
C THR A 267 21.36 22.74 -11.70
N GLU A 268 22.31 21.97 -11.15
CA GLU A 268 22.78 20.74 -11.77
C GLU A 268 21.75 19.60 -11.67
N LEU A 269 21.06 19.47 -10.53
CA LEU A 269 19.97 18.50 -10.37
C LEU A 269 18.81 18.78 -11.36
N ASN A 270 18.50 20.05 -11.64
CA ASN A 270 17.50 20.39 -12.65
C ASN A 270 17.88 19.88 -14.05
N LYS A 271 19.17 19.94 -14.42
CA LYS A 271 19.65 19.37 -15.70
C LYS A 271 19.52 17.85 -15.73
N TYR A 272 19.75 17.19 -14.59
CA TYR A 272 19.50 15.76 -14.44
C TYR A 272 18.00 15.43 -14.66
N PHE A 273 17.10 16.15 -14.00
CA PHE A 273 15.65 15.95 -14.15
C PHE A 273 15.13 16.32 -15.55
N ASP A 274 15.78 17.24 -16.26
CA ASP A 274 15.41 17.60 -17.65
C ASP A 274 15.51 16.41 -18.61
N VAL A 275 16.41 15.45 -18.37
CA VAL A 275 16.50 14.23 -19.20
C VAL A 275 15.23 13.38 -19.08
N TYR A 276 14.61 13.33 -17.91
CA TYR A 276 13.37 12.58 -17.69
C TYR A 276 12.11 13.28 -18.21
N LYS A 277 12.26 14.43 -18.89
CA LYS A 277 11.17 15.00 -19.71
C LYS A 277 11.02 14.29 -21.06
N ILE A 278 12.04 13.54 -21.49
CA ILE A 278 12.04 12.84 -22.80
C ILE A 278 12.06 11.31 -22.67
N ILE A 279 12.38 10.77 -21.49
CA ILE A 279 12.36 9.34 -21.17
C ILE A 279 11.59 9.10 -19.87
N ASP A 280 11.10 7.88 -19.66
CA ASP A 280 10.37 7.51 -18.45
C ASP A 280 11.36 7.16 -17.33
N MET A 281 11.29 7.90 -16.21
CA MET A 281 12.12 7.64 -15.02
C MET A 281 11.78 6.30 -14.37
N TYR A 282 10.53 5.86 -14.45
CA TYR A 282 10.05 4.63 -13.83
C TYR A 282 10.36 3.40 -14.70
N SER A 283 10.63 3.60 -15.99
CA SER A 283 11.03 2.52 -16.90
C SER A 283 11.83 3.03 -18.10
N LEU A 284 13.16 3.08 -17.95
CA LEU A 284 14.10 3.68 -18.93
C LEU A 284 13.90 3.22 -20.39
N TYR A 285 13.51 1.97 -20.60
CA TYR A 285 13.36 1.37 -21.92
C TYR A 285 11.90 1.29 -22.40
N ALA A 286 10.95 1.76 -21.59
CA ALA A 286 9.55 1.82 -21.99
C ALA A 286 9.29 3.03 -22.90
N PRO A 287 8.33 2.93 -23.83
CA PRO A 287 7.89 4.08 -24.58
C PRO A 287 7.14 5.06 -23.67
N MET A 288 7.46 6.35 -23.79
CA MET A 288 6.71 7.42 -23.13
C MET A 288 5.27 7.51 -23.65
N TRP A 289 4.33 7.73 -22.73
CA TRP A 289 2.94 7.98 -23.09
C TRP A 289 2.74 9.46 -23.45
N PHE A 290 2.76 9.78 -24.75
CA PHE A 290 2.43 11.12 -25.23
C PHE A 290 0.93 11.21 -25.58
N SER A 291 0.15 11.89 -24.75
CA SER A 291 -1.27 12.13 -25.03
C SER A 291 -1.51 13.18 -26.12
N ASN A 292 -0.49 13.92 -26.60
CA ASN A 292 -0.72 15.03 -27.56
C ASN A 292 0.50 15.51 -28.40
N ILE A 293 1.38 14.63 -28.90
CA ILE A 293 2.32 15.01 -29.97
C ILE A 293 1.99 14.20 -31.22
N SER A 294 1.32 14.84 -32.17
CA SER A 294 0.87 14.28 -33.46
C SER A 294 2.00 13.94 -34.44
N ASN A 295 3.24 13.67 -33.99
CA ASN A 295 4.37 13.46 -34.89
C ASN A 295 5.60 12.73 -34.31
N VAL A 296 5.43 11.68 -33.50
CA VAL A 296 6.55 10.77 -33.19
C VAL A 296 6.15 9.34 -33.52
N ARG A 297 6.86 8.72 -34.48
CA ARG A 297 6.72 7.30 -34.81
C ARG A 297 7.11 6.48 -33.59
N SER A 298 6.15 5.83 -32.95
CA SER A 298 6.46 4.80 -31.96
C SER A 298 7.11 3.62 -32.66
N HIS A 299 8.34 3.30 -32.28
CA HIS A 299 8.92 1.99 -32.56
C HIS A 299 8.70 1.12 -31.33
N SER A 300 7.98 0.02 -31.54
CA SER A 300 7.73 -0.99 -30.52
C SER A 300 9.05 -1.65 -30.15
N PHE A 301 9.55 -1.38 -28.95
CA PHE A 301 10.49 -2.27 -28.28
C PHE A 301 9.67 -3.33 -27.52
N SER A 302 10.04 -4.58 -27.72
CA SER A 302 9.35 -5.73 -27.14
C SER A 302 9.66 -5.82 -25.64
N LYS A 303 8.60 -6.02 -24.85
CA LYS A 303 8.56 -6.42 -23.42
C LYS A 303 9.92 -6.67 -22.75
N LEU A 304 10.30 -5.75 -21.87
CA LEU A 304 11.15 -6.05 -20.71
C LEU A 304 10.29 -5.82 -19.46
N VAL A 305 10.02 -6.89 -18.71
CA VAL A 305 9.45 -6.79 -17.37
C VAL A 305 10.64 -6.89 -16.42
N LEU A 306 11.03 -5.78 -15.81
CA LEU A 306 11.96 -5.77 -14.69
C LEU A 306 11.12 -5.52 -13.44
N VAL A 307 11.00 -6.53 -12.59
CA VAL A 307 10.52 -6.36 -11.22
C VAL A 307 11.65 -6.78 -10.32
N SER A 308 12.27 -5.82 -9.64
CA SER A 308 13.35 -6.05 -8.68
C SER A 308 12.76 -6.00 -7.28
N PHE A 309 12.44 -7.15 -6.70
CA PHE A 309 12.11 -7.26 -5.28
C PHE A 309 13.39 -7.44 -4.46
N ILE A 310 13.58 -6.61 -3.42
CA ILE A 310 14.55 -6.89 -2.36
C ILE A 310 13.81 -7.60 -1.24
N ASN A 311 14.04 -8.90 -1.08
CA ASN A 311 13.59 -9.66 0.08
C ASN A 311 14.50 -9.33 1.26
N LEU A 312 14.00 -8.59 2.25
CA LEU A 312 14.61 -8.52 3.57
C LEU A 312 14.00 -9.61 4.45
N GLU A 313 14.63 -10.79 4.47
CA GLU A 313 14.36 -11.77 5.52
C GLU A 313 14.99 -11.27 6.83
N LEU A 314 14.15 -10.83 7.77
CA LEU A 314 14.55 -10.64 9.16
C LEU A 314 14.84 -12.03 9.75
N LYS A 315 16.12 -12.39 9.83
CA LYS A 315 16.56 -13.57 10.59
C LYS A 315 16.46 -13.27 12.08
N ASN A 316 15.59 -14.01 12.76
CA ASN A 316 15.56 -14.14 14.22
C ASN A 316 16.90 -14.63 14.78
#